data_AF-W4VAU2-F1
#
_entry.id   AF-W4VAU2-F1
#
_cell.length_a   1.000
_cell.length_b   1.000
_cell.length_c   1.000
_cell.angle_alpha   90.00
_cell.angle_beta   90.00
_cell.angle_gamma   90.00
#
_symmetry.space_group_name_H-M   'P 1'
#
loop_
_entity.id
_entity.type
_entity.pdbx_description
1 polymer ?
#
loop_
_entity_poly.entity_id
_entity_poly.type
_entity_poly.pdbx_seq_one_letter_code
_entity_poly.pdbx_strand_id
1 'polypeptide(L)'
;MGQKKGIVKSYMAHHQGMSILALNNYFNDNIMQKRFHTDPVVDAAKLLLMEKVPSNIVFTKENKEKILPFKDVVYDEKDCLREYAVPDPVLPKAHILSNGNYSVMVTDRGTGYSRWKGLDVTRWREDVTLDNYGMFFYIRDVESNEVWSSTFAPGRKEPDEYKVEFTSGKAKFYRKDGDVDTLTEIVVCAGENAEIRSITLTNHGSESRVIETTSYFELVLSGHGADIAHPAFGNLFIRTEFSPEHNCLIASRRPRLEKEKPVWMMNTVVLEGEGVGGLQYETDRMQFIGRGRNVSEPIALEPHKPLTNSVGAVLGPGYKL
;
A
#
# COMPACT_ATOMS: atom_id res chain seq x y z
N MET A 1 -9.87 40.49 50.54
CA MET A 1 -11.30 40.44 50.15
C MET A 1 -11.43 39.57 48.92
N GLY A 2 -11.81 38.30 49.09
CA GLY A 2 -11.85 37.31 48.02
C GLY A 2 -13.27 36.83 47.77
N GLN A 3 -13.84 37.15 46.60
CA GLN A 3 -14.96 36.40 46.06
C GLN A 3 -14.38 35.21 45.27
N LYS A 4 -14.78 33.97 45.65
CA LYS A 4 -14.30 32.74 45.01
C LYS A 4 -14.96 32.46 43.64
N LYS A 5 -15.99 33.22 43.25
CA LYS A 5 -16.69 33.10 41.96
C LYS A 5 -17.27 34.46 41.56
N GLY A 6 -17.23 34.77 40.28
CA GLY A 6 -17.82 35.97 39.68
C GLY A 6 -18.73 35.61 38.50
N ILE A 7 -19.71 36.45 38.20
CA ILE A 7 -20.61 36.27 37.06
C ILE A 7 -19.84 36.57 35.77
N VAL A 8 -19.60 35.55 34.94
CA VAL A 8 -19.05 35.74 33.59
C VAL A 8 -20.21 36.14 32.67
N LYS A 9 -20.21 37.40 32.24
CA LYS A 9 -21.16 37.89 31.24
C LYS A 9 -20.61 37.55 29.85
N SER A 10 -21.38 36.77 29.08
CA SER A 10 -21.04 36.46 27.68
C SER A 10 -21.68 37.49 26.76
N TYR A 11 -20.90 38.02 25.81
CA TYR A 11 -21.34 38.98 24.81
C TYR A 11 -20.91 38.48 23.43
N MET A 12 -21.82 38.48 22.46
CA MET A 12 -21.52 38.10 21.08
C MET A 12 -21.01 39.32 20.32
N ALA A 13 -19.74 39.34 19.95
CA ALA A 13 -19.14 40.39 19.13
C ALA A 13 -18.49 39.75 17.90
N HIS A 14 -19.05 40.00 16.72
CA HIS A 14 -18.71 39.22 15.52
C HIS A 14 -17.43 39.73 14.81
N HIS A 15 -17.36 41.01 14.44
CA HIS A 15 -16.21 41.52 13.68
C HIS A 15 -15.17 42.22 14.57
N GLN A 16 -15.61 43.15 15.42
CA GLN A 16 -14.71 43.89 16.32
C GLN A 16 -14.11 42.99 17.42
N GLY A 17 -14.90 42.01 17.89
CA GLY A 17 -14.44 41.04 18.89
C GLY A 17 -13.31 40.16 18.37
N MET A 18 -13.43 39.67 17.14
CA MET A 18 -12.41 38.83 16.50
C MET A 18 -11.10 39.61 16.26
N SER A 19 -11.17 40.87 15.84
CA SER A 19 -9.98 41.72 15.66
C SER A 19 -9.24 41.96 16.97
N ILE A 20 -9.96 42.29 18.05
CA ILE A 20 -9.34 42.50 19.37
C ILE A 20 -8.74 41.20 19.91
N LEU A 21 -9.41 40.07 19.71
CA LEU A 21 -8.91 38.75 20.12
C LEU A 21 -7.62 38.37 19.36
N ALA A 22 -7.55 38.67 18.06
CA ALA A 22 -6.35 38.45 17.25
C ALA A 22 -5.17 39.31 17.74
N LEU A 23 -5.40 40.60 18.02
CA LEU A 23 -4.38 41.49 18.59
C LEU A 23 -3.92 41.01 19.96
N ASN A 24 -4.84 40.59 20.82
CA ASN A 24 -4.52 40.04 22.13
C ASN A 24 -3.68 38.76 22.02
N ASN A 25 -3.98 37.88 21.06
CA ASN A 25 -3.15 36.71 20.78
C ASN A 25 -1.75 37.08 20.32
N TYR A 26 -1.62 38.07 19.44
CA TYR A 26 -0.32 38.52 18.95
C TYR A 26 0.54 39.12 20.07
N PHE A 27 0.00 40.02 20.88
CA PHE A 27 0.76 40.69 21.94
C PHE A 27 1.05 39.81 23.18
N ASN A 28 0.34 38.70 23.35
CA ASN A 28 0.48 37.83 24.53
C ASN A 28 0.88 36.40 24.16
N ASP A 29 1.70 36.22 23.12
CA ASP A 29 2.27 34.93 22.73
C ASP A 29 1.23 33.81 22.60
N ASN A 30 0.19 34.04 21.80
CA ASN A 30 -0.88 33.07 21.54
C ASN A 30 -1.64 32.62 22.80
N ILE A 31 -1.93 33.58 23.70
CA ILE A 31 -2.56 33.31 25.00
C ILE A 31 -3.92 32.59 24.89
N MET A 32 -4.73 32.87 23.87
CA MET A 32 -6.03 32.20 23.74
C MET A 32 -5.87 30.75 23.29
N GLN A 33 -4.90 30.45 22.43
CA GLN A 33 -4.58 29.07 22.05
C GLN A 33 -4.07 28.30 23.26
N LYS A 34 -3.17 28.90 24.06
CA LYS A 34 -2.69 28.31 25.32
C LYS A 34 -3.84 28.00 26.29
N ARG A 35 -4.77 28.95 26.48
CA ARG A 35 -5.96 28.76 27.33
C ARG A 35 -6.88 27.66 26.79
N PHE A 36 -7.08 27.62 25.48
CA PHE A 36 -7.92 26.61 24.83
C PHE A 36 -7.34 25.20 25.03
N HIS A 37 -6.03 25.03 24.87
CA HIS A 37 -5.35 23.76 25.11
C HIS A 37 -5.08 23.42 26.59
N THR A 38 -5.49 24.29 27.53
CA THR A 38 -5.40 23.95 28.97
C THR A 38 -6.54 23.02 29.39
N ASP A 39 -7.62 22.92 28.59
CA ASP A 39 -8.70 21.97 28.83
C ASP A 39 -8.24 20.54 28.45
N PRO A 40 -8.27 19.55 29.37
CA PRO A 40 -7.83 18.19 29.10
C PRO A 40 -8.55 17.51 27.93
N VAL A 41 -9.82 17.86 27.68
CA VAL A 41 -10.60 17.30 26.56
C VAL A 41 -10.09 17.84 25.23
N VAL A 42 -9.72 19.13 25.19
CA VAL A 42 -9.16 19.77 24.00
C VAL A 42 -7.72 19.31 23.77
N ASP A 43 -6.93 19.15 24.82
CA ASP A 43 -5.54 18.68 24.71
C ASP A 43 -5.47 17.25 24.18
N ALA A 44 -6.38 16.36 24.62
CA ALA A 44 -6.50 15.00 24.09
C ALA A 44 -6.81 14.96 22.59
N ALA A 45 -7.49 15.98 22.06
CA ALA A 45 -7.84 16.11 20.64
C ALA A 45 -6.90 17.06 19.87
N LYS A 46 -5.81 17.53 20.49
CA LYS A 46 -4.93 18.57 19.93
C LYS A 46 -4.40 18.25 18.53
N LEU A 47 -4.07 16.99 18.27
CA LEU A 47 -3.58 16.55 16.95
C LEU A 47 -4.64 16.62 15.84
N LEU A 48 -5.93 16.54 16.20
CA LEU A 48 -7.05 16.68 15.25
C LEU A 48 -7.38 18.14 14.96
N LEU A 49 -6.97 19.05 15.84
CA LEU A 49 -7.22 20.49 15.76
C LEU A 49 -6.12 21.26 15.02
N MET A 50 -5.01 20.59 14.69
CA MET A 50 -3.97 21.18 13.83
C MET A 50 -4.39 21.07 12.38
N GLU A 51 -4.46 22.19 11.69
CA GLU A 51 -4.53 22.22 10.23
C GLU A 51 -3.25 21.59 9.69
N LYS A 52 -3.38 20.59 8.80
CA LYS A 52 -2.21 20.06 8.09
C LYS A 52 -1.63 21.20 7.26
N VAL A 53 -0.31 21.42 7.35
CA VAL A 53 0.39 22.37 6.49
C VAL A 53 -0.01 22.05 5.03
N PRO A 54 -0.60 23.00 4.28
CA PRO A 54 -1.04 22.74 2.93
C PRO A 54 0.17 22.40 2.06
N SER A 55 0.27 21.13 1.65
CA SER A 55 1.34 20.65 0.76
C SER A 55 1.08 21.00 -0.71
N ASN A 56 -0.13 21.42 -1.05
CA ASN A 56 -0.50 21.87 -2.40
C ASN A 56 -0.43 23.40 -2.49
N ILE A 57 0.78 23.94 -2.46
CA ILE A 57 1.02 25.30 -2.95
C ILE A 57 1.18 25.20 -4.46
N VAL A 58 0.22 25.77 -5.20
CA VAL A 58 0.35 25.96 -6.65
C VAL A 58 1.53 26.90 -6.88
N PHE A 59 2.59 26.42 -7.52
CA PHE A 59 3.72 27.25 -7.91
C PHE A 59 3.29 28.31 -8.94
N THR A 60 2.94 29.52 -8.48
CA THR A 60 3.05 30.70 -9.34
C THR A 60 4.53 31.06 -9.41
N LYS A 61 5.05 31.23 -10.64
CA LYS A 61 6.47 31.26 -11.02
C LYS A 61 7.34 32.38 -10.42
N GLU A 62 6.94 33.03 -9.32
CA GLU A 62 7.53 34.32 -8.91
C GLU A 62 8.14 34.42 -7.51
N ASN A 63 8.19 33.38 -6.67
CA ASN A 63 8.94 33.47 -5.40
C ASN A 63 9.93 32.31 -5.19
N LYS A 64 11.23 32.62 -5.28
CA LYS A 64 12.34 31.76 -4.86
C LYS A 64 12.70 32.07 -3.40
N GLU A 65 11.82 31.77 -2.46
CA GLU A 65 12.28 31.65 -1.07
C GLU A 65 12.93 30.28 -0.88
N LYS A 66 14.14 30.24 -0.33
CA LYS A 66 14.79 28.99 0.07
C LYS A 66 14.00 28.41 1.24
N ILE A 67 13.24 27.36 0.95
CA ILE A 67 12.56 26.56 1.96
C ILE A 67 13.65 25.93 2.85
N LEU A 68 13.74 26.36 4.10
CA LEU A 68 14.45 25.59 5.12
C LEU A 68 13.60 24.34 5.38
N PRO A 69 14.14 23.11 5.25
CA PRO A 69 13.38 21.91 5.51
C PRO A 69 12.81 21.99 6.93
N PHE A 70 11.50 21.86 7.03
CA PHE A 70 10.80 21.74 8.30
C PHE A 70 11.45 20.59 9.07
N LYS A 71 12.09 20.90 10.20
CA LYS A 71 12.50 19.87 11.15
C LYS A 71 11.23 19.40 11.83
N ASP A 72 10.67 18.30 11.34
CA ASP A 72 9.67 17.55 12.09
C ASP A 72 10.17 17.41 13.53
N VAL A 73 9.28 17.65 14.48
CA VAL A 73 9.47 17.11 15.82
C VAL A 73 9.29 15.61 15.63
N VAL A 74 10.41 14.93 15.41
CA VAL A 74 10.48 13.47 15.49
C VAL A 74 10.06 13.15 16.91
N TYR A 75 8.82 12.71 17.09
CA TYR A 75 8.46 12.00 18.30
C TYR A 75 9.37 10.78 18.31
N ASP A 76 10.22 10.67 19.33
CA ASP A 76 10.96 9.46 19.66
C ASP A 76 9.94 8.44 20.21
N GLU A 77 8.98 8.05 19.36
CA GLU A 77 8.22 6.84 19.59
C GLU A 77 9.20 5.71 19.32
N LYS A 78 9.43 4.88 20.36
CA LYS A 78 10.14 3.62 20.17
C LYS A 78 9.40 2.80 19.14
N ASP A 79 9.91 2.79 17.91
CA ASP A 79 9.42 1.92 16.86
C ASP A 79 9.53 0.47 17.33
N CYS A 80 8.39 -0.22 17.38
CA CYS A 80 8.35 -1.61 17.80
C CYS A 80 8.78 -2.49 16.62
N LEU A 81 10.08 -2.80 16.55
CA LEU A 81 10.59 -3.81 15.64
C LEU A 81 10.15 -5.20 16.11
N ARG A 82 9.43 -5.92 15.25
CA ARG A 82 9.13 -7.35 15.43
C ARG A 82 9.87 -8.14 14.38
N GLU A 83 10.68 -9.10 14.81
CA GLU A 83 11.46 -9.96 13.92
C GLU A 83 11.00 -11.41 13.99
N TYR A 84 10.99 -12.10 12.84
CA TYR A 84 10.65 -13.51 12.72
C TYR A 84 11.63 -14.18 11.74
N ALA A 85 12.18 -15.34 12.09
CA ALA A 85 13.14 -16.06 11.23
C ALA A 85 12.51 -17.21 10.44
N VAL A 86 11.37 -17.75 10.89
CA VAL A 86 10.68 -18.84 10.22
C VAL A 86 9.19 -18.51 10.18
N PRO A 87 8.51 -18.62 9.03
CA PRO A 87 7.07 -18.40 8.97
C PRO A 87 6.35 -19.40 9.87
N ASP A 88 5.43 -18.91 10.70
CA ASP A 88 4.64 -19.78 11.57
C ASP A 88 3.72 -20.67 10.71
N PRO A 89 3.82 -22.02 10.81
CA PRO A 89 3.04 -22.90 9.95
C PRO A 89 1.55 -22.97 10.34
N VAL A 90 1.18 -22.53 11.55
CA VAL A 90 -0.17 -22.67 12.10
C VAL A 90 -0.85 -21.31 12.25
N LEU A 91 -0.15 -20.31 12.78
CA LEU A 91 -0.69 -18.99 13.09
C LEU A 91 0.22 -17.88 12.54
N PRO A 92 0.09 -17.54 11.24
CA PRO A 92 0.94 -16.56 10.59
C PRO A 92 0.89 -15.21 11.32
N LYS A 93 2.06 -14.58 11.47
CA LYS A 93 2.18 -13.29 12.18
C LYS A 93 1.75 -12.17 11.25
N ALA A 94 0.60 -11.56 11.54
CA ALA A 94 0.09 -10.46 10.75
C ALA A 94 0.70 -9.10 11.13
N HIS A 95 0.69 -8.19 10.15
CA HIS A 95 1.03 -6.79 10.29
C HIS A 95 0.11 -5.95 9.42
N ILE A 96 -0.19 -4.73 9.89
CA ILE A 96 -1.07 -3.80 9.19
C ILE A 96 -0.33 -2.47 9.04
N LEU A 97 -0.26 -1.99 7.80
CA LEU A 97 0.24 -0.67 7.45
C LEU A 97 -0.96 0.16 6.97
N SER A 98 -1.07 1.41 7.42
CA SER A 98 -2.17 2.26 7.00
C SER A 98 -1.87 3.76 7.12
N ASN A 99 -2.45 4.54 6.22
CA ASN A 99 -2.51 6.00 6.31
C ASN A 99 -3.91 6.51 6.75
N GLY A 100 -4.75 5.60 7.26
CA GLY A 100 -6.14 5.85 7.67
C GLY A 100 -7.18 5.61 6.56
N ASN A 101 -6.86 5.87 5.30
CA ASN A 101 -7.77 5.65 4.17
C ASN A 101 -7.43 4.41 3.36
N TYR A 102 -6.14 4.12 3.21
CA TYR A 102 -5.58 2.93 2.58
C TYR A 102 -4.91 2.06 3.63
N SER A 103 -5.08 0.75 3.53
CA SER A 103 -4.48 -0.20 4.46
C SER A 103 -4.02 -1.45 3.75
N VAL A 104 -2.87 -1.97 4.15
CA VAL A 104 -2.33 -3.25 3.72
C VAL A 104 -2.22 -4.13 4.95
N MET A 105 -2.80 -5.32 4.89
CA MET A 105 -2.51 -6.39 5.84
C MET A 105 -1.57 -7.37 5.14
N VAL A 106 -0.46 -7.71 5.80
CA VAL A 106 0.50 -8.71 5.30
C VAL A 106 0.91 -9.65 6.43
N THR A 107 1.11 -10.91 6.11
CA THR A 107 1.61 -11.94 7.03
C THR A 107 3.13 -12.08 6.93
N ASP A 108 3.73 -12.79 7.88
CA ASP A 108 5.13 -13.26 7.81
C ASP A 108 5.41 -14.18 6.61
N ARG A 109 4.36 -14.66 5.93
CA ARG A 109 4.48 -15.39 4.65
C ARG A 109 4.41 -14.50 3.41
N GLY A 110 3.99 -13.24 3.54
CA GLY A 110 3.74 -12.34 2.40
C GLY A 110 2.32 -12.42 1.82
N THR A 111 1.45 -13.26 2.38
CA THR A 111 0.02 -13.30 2.05
C THR A 111 -0.70 -12.12 2.69
N GLY A 112 -1.88 -11.75 2.18
CA GLY A 112 -2.64 -10.64 2.74
C GLY A 112 -3.52 -9.92 1.74
N TYR A 113 -3.81 -8.65 2.01
CA TYR A 113 -4.70 -7.83 1.19
C TYR A 113 -4.43 -6.34 1.30
N SER A 114 -4.97 -5.62 0.33
CA SER A 114 -4.95 -4.16 0.27
C SER A 114 -6.39 -3.65 0.20
N ARG A 115 -6.69 -2.58 0.94
CA ARG A 115 -8.04 -2.02 1.09
C ARG A 115 -8.00 -0.50 1.05
N TRP A 116 -8.99 0.10 0.43
CA TRP A 116 -9.18 1.54 0.35
C TRP A 116 -10.60 1.92 0.78
N LYS A 117 -10.74 2.69 1.87
CA LYS A 117 -12.03 3.17 2.41
C LYS A 117 -13.12 2.08 2.51
N GLY A 118 -12.73 0.89 2.95
CA GLY A 118 -13.65 -0.26 3.09
C GLY A 118 -13.86 -1.09 1.81
N LEU A 119 -13.30 -0.68 0.68
CA LEU A 119 -13.29 -1.46 -0.57
C LEU A 119 -12.02 -2.31 -0.64
N ASP A 120 -12.19 -3.61 -0.89
CA ASP A 120 -11.08 -4.49 -1.15
C ASP A 120 -10.48 -4.14 -2.51
N VAL A 121 -9.18 -3.84 -2.53
CA VAL A 121 -8.40 -3.60 -3.74
C VAL A 121 -7.97 -4.95 -4.29
N THR A 122 -7.37 -5.78 -3.43
CA THR A 122 -6.95 -7.15 -3.74
C THR A 122 -7.83 -8.16 -3.01
N ARG A 123 -8.10 -9.31 -3.63
CA ARG A 123 -8.95 -10.36 -3.08
C ARG A 123 -8.26 -11.04 -1.92
N TRP A 124 -9.02 -11.28 -0.86
CA TRP A 124 -8.59 -12.11 0.24
C TRP A 124 -9.73 -12.88 0.88
N ARG A 125 -9.40 -14.08 1.35
CA ARG A 125 -10.25 -14.98 2.12
C ARG A 125 -9.44 -15.50 3.28
N GLU A 126 -10.09 -15.65 4.41
CA GLU A 126 -9.52 -16.39 5.52
C GLU A 126 -9.42 -17.86 5.10
N ASP A 127 -8.19 -18.34 4.92
CA ASP A 127 -7.90 -19.74 4.59
C ASP A 127 -6.57 -20.12 5.22
N VAL A 128 -6.64 -20.75 6.40
CA VAL A 128 -5.46 -21.22 7.15
C VAL A 128 -4.77 -22.42 6.49
N THR A 129 -5.40 -23.06 5.51
CA THR A 129 -4.91 -24.30 4.89
C THR A 129 -4.13 -24.01 3.63
N LEU A 130 -4.73 -23.25 2.70
CA LEU A 130 -4.10 -22.95 1.41
C LEU A 130 -3.37 -21.60 1.43
N ASP A 131 -3.91 -20.60 2.13
CA ASP A 131 -3.31 -19.27 2.26
C ASP A 131 -2.90 -18.66 0.90
N ASN A 132 -3.80 -18.75 -0.09
CA ASN A 132 -3.49 -18.49 -1.51
C ASN A 132 -3.78 -17.04 -1.95
N TYR A 133 -4.00 -16.11 -1.03
CA TYR A 133 -4.43 -14.75 -1.34
C TYR A 133 -3.40 -13.70 -0.91
N GLY A 134 -3.02 -12.85 -1.86
CA GLY A 134 -2.02 -11.82 -1.64
C GLY A 134 -1.66 -11.09 -2.92
N MET A 135 -0.67 -10.21 -2.80
CA MET A 135 0.06 -9.65 -3.92
C MET A 135 1.45 -10.28 -3.91
N PHE A 136 1.66 -11.16 -4.88
CA PHE A 136 2.80 -12.03 -5.00
C PHE A 136 3.76 -11.51 -6.06
N PHE A 137 5.04 -11.78 -5.87
CA PHE A 137 6.05 -11.55 -6.89
C PHE A 137 6.86 -12.81 -7.05
N TYR A 138 6.77 -13.37 -8.25
CA TYR A 138 7.54 -14.53 -8.67
C TYR A 138 8.85 -14.06 -9.27
N ILE A 139 9.91 -14.77 -8.94
CA ILE A 139 11.26 -14.50 -9.43
C ILE A 139 11.71 -15.77 -10.14
N ARG A 140 12.16 -15.61 -11.38
CA ARG A 140 12.64 -16.70 -12.22
C ARG A 140 14.01 -16.37 -12.75
N ASP A 141 14.96 -17.28 -12.53
CA ASP A 141 16.23 -17.26 -13.24
C ASP A 141 16.02 -17.86 -14.64
N VAL A 142 16.28 -17.07 -15.68
CA VAL A 142 15.99 -17.45 -17.06
C VAL A 142 16.91 -18.58 -17.55
N GLU A 143 18.14 -18.66 -17.04
CA GLU A 143 19.12 -19.65 -17.49
C GLU A 143 18.87 -21.01 -16.82
N SER A 144 18.69 -21.02 -15.49
CA SER A 144 18.44 -22.25 -14.74
C SER A 144 16.98 -22.70 -14.75
N ASN A 145 16.04 -21.79 -15.08
CA ASN A 145 14.59 -21.95 -14.92
C ASN A 145 14.14 -22.20 -13.48
N GLU A 146 14.98 -21.90 -12.49
CA GLU A 146 14.53 -21.93 -11.10
C GLU A 146 13.54 -20.80 -10.83
N VAL A 147 12.46 -21.14 -10.14
CA VAL A 147 11.39 -20.20 -9.77
C VAL A 147 11.25 -20.19 -8.26
N TRP A 148 11.18 -19.00 -7.68
CA TRP A 148 10.84 -18.78 -6.28
C TRP A 148 9.91 -17.58 -6.14
N SER A 149 9.46 -17.32 -4.93
CA SER A 149 8.65 -16.15 -4.59
C SER A 149 9.50 -15.20 -3.77
N SER A 150 9.28 -13.89 -3.94
CA SER A 150 10.02 -12.85 -3.19
C SER A 150 9.80 -12.92 -1.67
N THR A 151 8.65 -13.48 -1.26
CA THR A 151 8.30 -13.83 0.11
C THR A 151 8.15 -15.35 0.24
N PHE A 152 7.75 -15.86 1.40
CA PHE A 152 7.53 -17.31 1.56
C PHE A 152 6.37 -17.83 0.70
N ALA A 153 5.27 -17.09 0.60
CA ALA A 153 4.15 -17.39 -0.28
C ALA A 153 4.33 -16.70 -1.65
N PRO A 154 3.69 -17.22 -2.72
CA PRO A 154 2.84 -18.41 -2.75
C PRO A 154 3.61 -19.70 -3.09
N GLY A 155 4.84 -19.59 -3.59
CA GLY A 155 5.67 -20.74 -3.94
C GLY A 155 6.23 -21.45 -2.72
N ARG A 156 5.98 -22.75 -2.58
CA ARG A 156 6.41 -23.56 -1.42
C ARG A 156 7.90 -23.98 -1.46
N LYS A 157 8.74 -23.29 -2.25
CA LYS A 157 10.19 -23.53 -2.25
C LYS A 157 10.74 -23.03 -0.91
N GLU A 158 11.31 -23.93 -0.12
CA GLU A 158 11.99 -23.55 1.11
C GLU A 158 13.24 -22.71 0.75
N PRO A 159 13.37 -21.49 1.28
CA PRO A 159 14.58 -20.69 1.10
C PRO A 159 15.72 -21.17 1.99
N ASP A 160 16.96 -20.83 1.62
CA ASP A 160 18.14 -21.11 2.44
C ASP A 160 18.16 -20.25 3.71
N GLU A 161 17.76 -18.99 3.58
CA GLU A 161 17.61 -18.05 4.69
C GLU A 161 16.31 -17.25 4.53
N TYR A 162 15.62 -17.00 5.64
CA TYR A 162 14.42 -16.17 5.67
C TYR A 162 14.38 -15.32 6.94
N LYS A 163 14.01 -14.05 6.81
CA LYS A 163 13.77 -13.15 7.94
C LYS A 163 12.69 -12.16 7.59
N VAL A 164 11.84 -11.84 8.55
CA VAL A 164 10.80 -10.84 8.43
C VAL A 164 11.01 -9.78 9.51
N GLU A 165 10.93 -8.51 9.12
CA GLU A 165 10.97 -7.37 10.05
C GLU A 165 9.70 -6.54 9.84
N PHE A 166 8.93 -6.36 10.92
CA PHE A 166 7.79 -5.45 10.93
C PHE A 166 8.08 -4.28 11.86
N THR A 167 7.89 -3.09 11.32
CA THR A 167 8.02 -1.79 12.00
C THR A 167 6.71 -1.02 11.84
N SER A 168 6.50 0.08 12.56
CA SER A 168 5.31 0.93 12.36
C SER A 168 5.18 1.47 10.93
N GLY A 169 6.30 1.68 10.22
CA GLY A 169 6.31 2.28 8.89
C GLY A 169 6.40 1.29 7.73
N LYS A 170 6.83 0.04 7.96
CA LYS A 170 7.07 -0.92 6.87
C LYS A 170 7.14 -2.38 7.30
N ALA A 171 6.89 -3.25 6.33
CA ALA A 171 7.22 -4.67 6.40
C ALA A 171 8.39 -4.99 5.47
N LYS A 172 9.37 -5.75 5.97
CA LYS A 172 10.50 -6.24 5.19
C LYS A 172 10.57 -7.75 5.22
N PHE A 173 10.92 -8.33 4.09
CA PHE A 173 11.17 -9.76 3.92
C PHE A 173 12.56 -9.91 3.31
N TYR A 174 13.41 -10.62 4.02
CA TYR A 174 14.72 -11.05 3.57
C TYR A 174 14.61 -12.52 3.24
N ARG A 175 15.01 -12.89 2.04
CA ARG A 175 14.97 -14.26 1.55
C ARG A 175 16.22 -14.54 0.74
N LYS A 176 16.79 -15.73 0.88
CA LYS A 176 17.93 -16.19 0.08
C LYS A 176 17.61 -17.50 -0.61
N ASP A 177 17.91 -17.57 -1.89
CA ASP A 177 17.79 -18.77 -2.71
C ASP A 177 19.08 -18.93 -3.53
N GLY A 178 19.96 -19.83 -3.08
CA GLY A 178 21.29 -20.02 -3.64
C GLY A 178 22.17 -18.77 -3.50
N ASP A 179 22.63 -18.23 -4.62
CA ASP A 179 23.49 -17.04 -4.68
C ASP A 179 22.69 -15.73 -4.73
N VAL A 180 21.35 -15.77 -4.71
CA VAL A 180 20.52 -14.58 -4.88
C VAL A 180 19.82 -14.22 -3.58
N ASP A 181 20.14 -13.04 -3.06
CA ASP A 181 19.38 -12.41 -1.98
C ASP A 181 18.22 -11.60 -2.57
N THR A 182 17.04 -11.78 -1.98
CA THR A 182 15.83 -11.01 -2.27
C THR A 182 15.41 -10.23 -1.03
N LEU A 183 15.35 -8.91 -1.14
CA LEU A 183 14.75 -8.02 -0.16
C LEU A 183 13.44 -7.46 -0.70
N THR A 184 12.33 -7.72 -0.02
CA THR A 184 11.04 -7.09 -0.30
C THR A 184 10.69 -6.09 0.79
N GLU A 185 10.45 -4.83 0.43
CA GLU A 185 9.94 -3.80 1.35
C GLU A 185 8.53 -3.34 0.95
N ILE A 186 7.59 -3.36 1.89
CA ILE A 186 6.21 -2.92 1.69
C ILE A 186 5.94 -1.71 2.58
N VAL A 187 5.44 -0.64 1.96
CA VAL A 187 5.05 0.61 2.64
C VAL A 187 3.69 1.10 2.15
N VAL A 188 2.96 1.81 3.01
CA VAL A 188 1.77 2.59 2.63
C VAL A 188 2.13 4.07 2.63
N CYS A 189 1.86 4.75 1.52
CA CYS A 189 2.18 6.16 1.38
C CYS A 189 1.38 7.02 2.38
N ALA A 190 2.05 7.93 3.08
CA ALA A 190 1.38 8.78 4.07
C ALA A 190 0.41 9.81 3.45
N GLY A 191 0.72 10.32 2.25
CA GLY A 191 -0.06 11.35 1.56
C GLY A 191 -1.06 10.82 0.52
N GLU A 192 -0.81 9.62 -0.02
CA GLU A 192 -1.54 9.05 -1.15
C GLU A 192 -2.14 7.70 -0.80
N ASN A 193 -3.28 7.34 -1.40
CA ASN A 193 -3.92 6.03 -1.19
C ASN A 193 -3.24 4.93 -2.03
N ALA A 194 -1.95 4.71 -1.78
CA ALA A 194 -1.12 3.80 -2.53
C ALA A 194 -0.23 2.98 -1.58
N GLU A 195 0.08 1.75 -1.99
CA GLU A 195 1.18 0.96 -1.44
C GLU A 195 2.35 0.94 -2.44
N ILE A 196 3.57 0.89 -1.91
CA ILE A 196 4.77 0.65 -2.69
C ILE A 196 5.37 -0.66 -2.20
N ARG A 197 5.72 -1.53 -3.15
CA ARG A 197 6.43 -2.79 -2.90
C ARG A 197 7.73 -2.76 -3.69
N SER A 198 8.83 -2.55 -2.99
CA SER A 198 10.17 -2.58 -3.57
C SER A 198 10.76 -3.98 -3.47
N ILE A 199 11.36 -4.46 -4.55
CA ILE A 199 12.08 -5.74 -4.59
C ILE A 199 13.51 -5.45 -5.03
N THR A 200 14.45 -5.75 -4.17
CA THR A 200 15.88 -5.65 -4.44
C THR A 200 16.46 -7.05 -4.56
N LEU A 201 17.09 -7.33 -5.69
CA LEU A 201 17.76 -8.59 -5.98
C LEU A 201 19.27 -8.36 -5.99
N THR A 202 20.01 -9.14 -5.21
CA THR A 202 21.48 -9.08 -5.17
C THR A 202 22.05 -10.44 -5.54
N ASN A 203 22.81 -10.50 -6.63
CA ASN A 203 23.51 -11.70 -7.06
C ASN A 203 24.91 -11.72 -6.45
N HIS A 204 25.19 -12.72 -5.62
CA HIS A 204 26.50 -12.97 -5.00
C HIS A 204 27.35 -13.98 -5.80
N GLY A 205 26.80 -14.53 -6.87
CA GLY A 205 27.49 -15.47 -7.75
C GLY A 205 28.56 -14.79 -8.61
N SER A 206 29.43 -15.60 -9.20
CA SER A 206 30.47 -15.13 -10.12
C SER A 206 29.98 -14.88 -11.55
N GLU A 207 28.79 -15.36 -11.89
CA GLU A 207 28.21 -15.27 -13.23
C GLU A 207 27.06 -14.26 -13.26
N SER A 208 26.93 -13.55 -14.38
CA SER A 208 25.80 -12.65 -14.61
C SER A 208 24.53 -13.48 -14.77
N ARG A 209 23.42 -13.04 -14.17
CA ARG A 209 22.12 -13.73 -14.25
C ARG A 209 21.07 -12.83 -14.86
N VAL A 210 20.21 -13.40 -15.70
CA VAL A 210 18.99 -12.73 -16.19
C VAL A 210 17.82 -13.20 -15.33
N ILE A 211 17.25 -12.26 -14.57
CA ILE A 211 16.14 -12.54 -13.66
C ILE A 211 14.86 -11.90 -14.19
N GLU A 212 13.83 -12.72 -14.36
CA GLU A 212 12.48 -12.28 -14.66
C GLU A 212 11.69 -12.15 -13.35
N THR A 213 11.07 -10.99 -13.14
CA THR A 213 10.18 -10.76 -11.99
C THR A 213 8.76 -10.53 -12.50
N THR A 214 7.79 -11.24 -11.95
CA THR A 214 6.38 -11.14 -12.36
C THR A 214 5.49 -10.91 -11.15
N SER A 215 4.69 -9.84 -11.16
CA SER A 215 3.72 -9.58 -10.09
C SER A 215 2.38 -10.28 -10.34
N TYR A 216 1.67 -10.63 -9.26
CA TYR A 216 0.33 -11.20 -9.33
C TYR A 216 -0.52 -10.76 -8.16
N PHE A 217 -1.72 -10.29 -8.46
CA PHE A 217 -2.81 -10.23 -7.47
C PHE A 217 -4.17 -10.39 -8.15
N GLU A 218 -5.18 -10.75 -7.35
CA GLU A 218 -6.56 -10.80 -7.82
C GLU A 218 -7.27 -9.49 -7.49
N LEU A 219 -7.71 -8.75 -8.51
CA LEU A 219 -8.33 -7.43 -8.37
C LEU A 219 -9.84 -7.53 -7.99
N VAL A 220 -10.32 -6.65 -7.09
CA VAL A 220 -11.72 -6.66 -6.61
C VAL A 220 -12.45 -5.33 -6.81
N LEU A 221 -11.91 -4.24 -6.25
CA LEU A 221 -12.49 -2.88 -6.25
C LEU A 221 -13.93 -2.80 -5.73
N SER A 222 -14.28 -3.60 -4.72
CA SER A 222 -15.64 -3.65 -4.16
C SER A 222 -15.64 -4.01 -2.68
N GLY A 223 -16.77 -3.83 -2.00
CA GLY A 223 -16.87 -4.20 -0.58
C GLY A 223 -16.69 -5.71 -0.37
N HIS A 224 -16.00 -6.07 0.70
CA HIS A 224 -15.63 -7.45 1.04
C HIS A 224 -16.79 -8.46 0.94
N GLY A 225 -17.93 -8.15 1.56
CA GLY A 225 -19.10 -9.03 1.54
C GLY A 225 -19.69 -9.24 0.14
N ALA A 226 -19.59 -8.25 -0.76
CA ALA A 226 -20.07 -8.37 -2.13
C ALA A 226 -19.19 -9.30 -2.97
N ASP A 227 -17.87 -9.24 -2.78
CA ASP A 227 -16.92 -10.15 -3.45
C ASP A 227 -17.03 -11.58 -2.90
N ILE A 228 -17.31 -11.77 -1.60
CA ILE A 228 -17.60 -13.10 -1.03
C ILE A 228 -18.87 -13.69 -1.63
N ALA A 229 -19.97 -12.91 -1.66
CA ALA A 229 -21.27 -13.43 -2.06
C ALA A 229 -21.33 -13.82 -3.55
N HIS A 230 -20.79 -12.98 -4.43
CA HIS A 230 -20.93 -13.15 -5.88
C HIS A 230 -19.66 -12.76 -6.65
N PRO A 231 -18.54 -13.50 -6.50
CA PRO A 231 -17.27 -13.14 -7.11
C PRO A 231 -17.34 -13.14 -8.65
N ALA A 232 -17.86 -14.20 -9.26
CA ALA A 232 -17.95 -14.33 -10.72
C ALA A 232 -18.78 -13.18 -11.35
N PHE A 233 -19.89 -12.82 -10.72
CA PHE A 233 -20.71 -11.68 -11.16
C PHE A 233 -20.00 -10.35 -10.92
N GLY A 234 -19.31 -10.20 -9.79
CA GLY A 234 -18.53 -9.01 -9.45
C GLY A 234 -17.42 -8.70 -10.46
N ASN A 235 -16.81 -9.75 -11.03
CA ASN A 235 -15.72 -9.66 -12.00
C ASN A 235 -16.18 -9.03 -13.33
N LEU A 236 -17.44 -9.24 -13.75
CA LEU A 236 -18.00 -8.69 -15.00
C LEU A 236 -18.02 -7.15 -15.04
N PHE A 237 -17.90 -6.51 -13.87
CA PHE A 237 -17.90 -5.05 -13.76
C PHE A 237 -16.50 -4.45 -13.82
N ILE A 238 -15.45 -5.27 -13.85
CA ILE A 238 -14.07 -4.82 -13.96
C ILE A 238 -13.69 -4.65 -15.44
N ARG A 239 -13.10 -3.50 -15.74
CA ARG A 239 -12.43 -3.22 -17.01
C ARG A 239 -10.97 -2.96 -16.74
N THR A 240 -10.10 -3.51 -17.57
CA THR A 240 -8.67 -3.26 -17.54
C THR A 240 -8.21 -2.63 -18.85
N GLU A 241 -7.20 -1.77 -18.76
CA GLU A 241 -6.56 -1.11 -19.88
C GLU A 241 -5.08 -0.97 -19.57
N PHE A 242 -4.22 -1.10 -20.59
CA PHE A 242 -2.80 -0.78 -20.46
C PHE A 242 -2.55 0.58 -21.11
N SER A 243 -1.87 1.46 -20.40
CA SER A 243 -1.42 2.76 -20.91
C SER A 243 0.07 2.68 -21.27
N PRO A 244 0.44 2.64 -22.57
CA PRO A 244 1.84 2.60 -22.99
C PRO A 244 2.60 3.89 -22.65
N GLU A 245 1.91 5.04 -22.64
CA GLU A 245 2.52 6.34 -22.32
C GLU A 245 3.01 6.40 -20.87
N HIS A 246 2.29 5.75 -19.95
CA HIS A 246 2.59 5.76 -18.52
C HIS A 246 3.15 4.44 -18.01
N ASN A 247 3.34 3.44 -18.88
CA ASN A 247 3.75 2.07 -18.52
C ASN A 247 2.98 1.55 -17.29
N CYS A 248 1.66 1.67 -17.34
CA CYS A 248 0.80 1.27 -16.24
C CYS A 248 -0.40 0.49 -16.74
N LEU A 249 -0.86 -0.45 -15.93
CA LEU A 249 -2.20 -0.96 -16.06
C LEU A 249 -3.14 -0.06 -15.26
N ILE A 250 -4.31 0.18 -15.84
CA ILE A 250 -5.44 0.87 -15.23
C ILE A 250 -6.61 -0.11 -15.13
N ALA A 251 -7.31 -0.10 -14.00
CA ALA A 251 -8.54 -0.84 -13.83
C ALA A 251 -9.64 0.07 -13.32
N SER A 252 -10.85 -0.17 -13.80
CA SER A 252 -12.05 0.50 -13.30
C SER A 252 -13.15 -0.49 -13.01
N ARG A 253 -13.93 -0.18 -11.98
CA ARG A 253 -15.20 -0.86 -11.74
C ARG A 253 -16.34 -0.01 -12.27
N ARG A 254 -17.14 -0.59 -13.18
CA ARG A 254 -18.33 0.06 -13.71
C ARG A 254 -19.38 0.26 -12.60
N PRO A 255 -19.93 1.48 -12.45
CA PRO A 255 -21.08 1.72 -11.58
C PRO A 255 -22.25 0.81 -11.93
N ARG A 256 -22.97 0.35 -10.91
CA ARG A 256 -24.24 -0.39 -11.06
C ARG A 256 -25.44 0.52 -10.98
N LEU A 257 -25.33 1.59 -10.20
CA LEU A 257 -26.35 2.61 -10.01
C LEU A 257 -25.92 3.91 -10.67
N GLU A 258 -26.89 4.68 -11.16
CA GLU A 258 -26.66 5.95 -11.85
C GLU A 258 -25.88 6.98 -11.00
N LYS A 259 -26.01 6.90 -9.67
CA LYS A 259 -25.34 7.80 -8.71
C LYS A 259 -24.04 7.24 -8.13
N GLU A 260 -23.68 6.01 -8.47
CA GLU A 260 -22.46 5.39 -7.97
C GLU A 260 -21.24 5.93 -8.74
N LYS A 261 -20.20 6.32 -8.01
CA LYS A 261 -18.96 6.81 -8.63
C LYS A 261 -18.09 5.62 -9.06
N PRO A 262 -17.48 5.66 -10.24
CA PRO A 262 -16.54 4.62 -10.65
C PRO A 262 -15.32 4.63 -9.72
N VAL A 263 -14.85 3.44 -9.38
CA VAL A 263 -13.63 3.23 -8.62
C VAL A 263 -12.52 2.87 -9.59
N TRP A 264 -11.38 3.52 -9.45
CA TRP A 264 -10.21 3.36 -10.30
C TRP A 264 -9.02 2.87 -9.49
N MET A 265 -8.18 2.06 -10.13
CA MET A 265 -6.92 1.58 -9.59
C MET A 265 -5.89 1.59 -10.71
N MET A 266 -4.64 1.88 -10.35
CA MET A 266 -3.51 1.85 -11.26
C MET A 266 -2.41 1.00 -10.63
N ASN A 267 -1.77 0.16 -11.44
CA ASN A 267 -0.52 -0.50 -11.08
C ASN A 267 0.54 -0.10 -12.10
N THR A 268 1.74 0.19 -11.60
CA THR A 268 2.89 0.53 -12.43
C THR A 268 4.12 -0.13 -11.83
N VAL A 269 5.10 -0.39 -12.68
CA VAL A 269 6.39 -0.95 -12.30
C VAL A 269 7.47 0.05 -12.70
N VAL A 270 8.40 0.27 -11.79
CA VAL A 270 9.59 1.09 -12.01
C VAL A 270 10.79 0.17 -11.82
N LEU A 271 11.66 0.13 -12.82
CA LEU A 271 12.92 -0.61 -12.76
C LEU A 271 14.07 0.36 -12.50
N GLU A 272 14.81 0.11 -11.42
CA GLU A 272 16.10 0.74 -11.17
C GLU A 272 17.20 -0.23 -11.62
N GLY A 273 17.72 -0.04 -12.83
CA GLY A 273 18.76 -0.90 -13.40
C GLY A 273 18.58 -1.12 -14.89
N GLU A 274 19.28 -2.12 -15.43
CA GLU A 274 19.18 -2.51 -16.83
C GLU A 274 18.01 -3.48 -17.02
N GLY A 275 17.06 -3.10 -17.88
CA GLY A 275 15.95 -3.96 -18.29
C GLY A 275 16.31 -4.75 -19.55
N VAL A 276 16.05 -6.06 -19.53
CA VAL A 276 16.15 -6.93 -20.71
C VAL A 276 14.74 -7.29 -21.16
N GLY A 277 14.39 -6.92 -22.40
CA GLY A 277 13.06 -7.16 -22.95
C GLY A 277 12.04 -6.05 -22.64
N GLY A 278 10.82 -6.21 -23.14
CA GLY A 278 9.71 -5.29 -22.89
C GLY A 278 8.82 -5.77 -21.75
N LEU A 279 8.12 -4.82 -21.11
CA LEU A 279 7.10 -5.10 -20.10
C LEU A 279 5.99 -5.98 -20.72
N GLN A 280 5.58 -7.01 -19.98
CA GLN A 280 4.48 -7.88 -20.37
C GLN A 280 3.39 -7.84 -19.29
N TYR A 281 2.15 -8.10 -19.67
CA TYR A 281 1.03 -8.04 -18.73
C TYR A 281 -0.04 -9.08 -19.04
N GLU A 282 -0.82 -9.42 -18.02
CA GLU A 282 -1.90 -10.40 -18.13
C GLU A 282 -3.04 -10.04 -17.18
N THR A 283 -4.22 -9.77 -17.75
CA THR A 283 -5.41 -9.41 -16.97
C THR A 283 -6.43 -10.54 -16.85
N ASP A 284 -6.20 -11.67 -17.54
CA ASP A 284 -6.99 -12.88 -17.37
C ASP A 284 -6.32 -13.84 -16.37
N ARG A 285 -7.03 -14.09 -15.26
CA ARG A 285 -6.59 -15.07 -14.25
C ARG A 285 -6.34 -16.46 -14.87
N MET A 286 -7.18 -16.89 -15.81
CA MET A 286 -7.13 -18.23 -16.39
C MET A 286 -5.89 -18.44 -17.27
N GLN A 287 -5.47 -17.41 -18.01
CA GLN A 287 -4.27 -17.47 -18.85
C GLN A 287 -3.00 -17.63 -18.01
N PHE A 288 -2.97 -17.00 -16.84
CA PHE A 288 -1.80 -17.03 -15.98
C PHE A 288 -1.72 -18.20 -15.02
N ILE A 289 -2.82 -18.48 -14.31
CA ILE A 289 -2.84 -19.59 -13.35
C ILE A 289 -2.91 -20.89 -14.13
N GLY A 290 -3.79 -20.97 -15.14
CA GLY A 290 -4.04 -22.18 -15.91
C GLY A 290 -5.08 -23.09 -15.26
N ARG A 291 -5.59 -24.03 -16.05
CA ARG A 291 -6.60 -25.00 -15.60
C ARG A 291 -5.95 -26.00 -14.64
N GLY A 292 -6.60 -26.25 -13.51
CA GLY A 292 -6.14 -27.26 -12.53
C GLY A 292 -4.93 -26.83 -11.71
N ARG A 293 -4.53 -25.56 -11.80
CA ARG A 293 -3.39 -24.97 -11.10
C ARG A 293 -3.84 -23.91 -10.11
N ASN A 294 -2.91 -23.42 -9.30
CA ASN A 294 -3.13 -22.37 -8.33
C ASN A 294 -1.91 -21.41 -8.27
N VAL A 295 -1.93 -20.44 -7.36
CA VAL A 295 -0.89 -19.41 -7.24
C VAL A 295 0.50 -19.95 -6.88
N SER A 296 0.62 -21.16 -6.33
CA SER A 296 1.92 -21.78 -6.04
C SER A 296 2.61 -22.32 -7.29
N GLU A 297 1.85 -22.62 -8.35
CA GLU A 297 2.36 -23.22 -9.59
C GLU A 297 1.55 -22.71 -10.81
N PRO A 298 1.60 -21.41 -11.11
CA PRO A 298 0.89 -20.83 -12.25
C PRO A 298 1.53 -21.26 -13.58
N ILE A 299 0.70 -21.47 -14.61
CA ILE A 299 1.17 -21.84 -15.95
C ILE A 299 2.02 -20.75 -16.62
N ALA A 300 1.85 -19.48 -16.24
CA ALA A 300 2.63 -18.37 -16.80
C ALA A 300 4.12 -18.40 -16.43
N LEU A 301 4.51 -19.15 -15.39
CA LEU A 301 5.93 -19.26 -14.99
C LEU A 301 6.63 -20.42 -15.68
N GLU A 302 5.94 -21.14 -16.57
CA GLU A 302 6.59 -22.16 -17.39
C GLU A 302 7.61 -21.54 -18.35
N PRO A 303 8.76 -22.19 -18.58
CA PRO A 303 9.75 -21.71 -19.52
C PRO A 303 9.13 -21.44 -20.91
N HIS A 304 9.60 -20.37 -21.55
CA HIS A 304 9.19 -19.95 -22.90
C HIS A 304 7.71 -19.60 -23.07
N LYS A 305 6.99 -19.26 -21.99
CA LYS A 305 5.61 -18.81 -22.05
C LYS A 305 5.48 -17.31 -21.73
N PRO A 306 5.63 -16.41 -22.72
CA PRO A 306 5.41 -14.99 -22.49
C PRO A 306 3.95 -14.71 -22.09
N LEU A 307 3.73 -13.65 -21.33
CA LEU A 307 2.37 -13.17 -21.05
C LEU A 307 1.72 -12.67 -22.34
N THR A 308 0.39 -12.81 -22.44
CA THR A 308 -0.32 -12.57 -23.70
C THR A 308 -0.64 -11.10 -23.98
N ASN A 309 -0.31 -10.19 -23.05
CA ASN A 309 -0.61 -8.76 -23.13
C ASN A 309 -2.12 -8.49 -23.31
N SER A 310 -2.95 -9.28 -22.62
CA SER A 310 -4.41 -9.18 -22.70
C SER A 310 -4.98 -8.05 -21.80
N VAL A 311 -5.91 -7.27 -22.35
CA VAL A 311 -6.70 -6.22 -21.66
C VAL A 311 -8.17 -6.28 -22.09
N GLY A 312 -9.09 -5.80 -21.26
CA GLY A 312 -10.50 -5.63 -21.66
C GLY A 312 -11.52 -5.90 -20.56
N ALA A 313 -12.71 -6.35 -20.95
CA ALA A 313 -13.76 -6.77 -20.02
C ALA A 313 -13.42 -8.17 -19.48
N VAL A 314 -13.01 -8.24 -18.21
CA VAL A 314 -12.37 -9.43 -17.65
C VAL A 314 -13.42 -10.47 -17.20
N LEU A 315 -13.22 -11.75 -17.56
CA LEU A 315 -14.05 -12.87 -17.10
C LEU A 315 -13.54 -13.49 -15.76
N GLY A 316 -12.29 -13.22 -15.37
CA GLY A 316 -11.75 -13.50 -14.03
C GLY A 316 -10.55 -12.59 -13.70
N PRO A 317 -10.60 -11.75 -12.63
CA PRO A 317 -9.63 -10.69 -12.41
C PRO A 317 -8.30 -11.29 -11.95
N GLY A 318 -7.33 -11.29 -12.87
CA GLY A 318 -5.92 -11.23 -12.52
C GLY A 318 -5.40 -9.85 -12.91
N TYR A 319 -4.38 -9.35 -12.23
CA TYR A 319 -3.79 -8.06 -12.57
C TYR A 319 -2.28 -8.06 -12.29
N LYS A 320 -1.48 -7.71 -13.32
CA LYS A 320 -0.06 -8.12 -13.40
C LYS A 320 0.72 -7.21 -14.32
N LEU A 321 1.89 -6.85 -13.84
CA LEU A 321 3.00 -6.27 -14.58
C LEU A 321 4.27 -7.05 -14.28
#